data_AF-A0A496PJU2-F1
#
_entry.id   AF-A0A496PJU2-F1
#
_cell.length_a   1.000
_cell.length_b   1.000
_cell.length_c   1.000
_cell.angle_alpha   90.00
_cell.angle_beta   90.00
_cell.angle_gamma   90.00
#
_symmetry.space_group_name_H-M   'P 1'
#
loop_
_entity.id
_entity.type
_entity.pdbx_description
1 polymer ?
#
loop_
_entity_poly.entity_id
_entity_poly.type
_entity_poly.pdbx_seq_one_letter_code
_entity_poly.pdbx_strand_id
1 'polypeptide(L)'
;MKATRIGALSDDGPQPKPHLGEGPATLGCAHVTAASEQHRIDAVAWARHGEEIHQLILRDTAGHGLDRFEVPTRSEAWVRVLTHPGKQVALFEYAMDQEGALLLAAWTVDGKLKVRELLGPDDAVCAGFDVAGERLLLLPYPSAPPSPSAHVRVLSWPGLEMEARLEASVVDDQRGWGSAGCIAHDGSLLLTVPGVGLFHIGAEHGHAQPVVLTVPDGASPALLGPDIDEIRHLGERRYAVRSRHQGARLTTEWELN
;
A
#
# COMPACT_ATOMS: atom_id res chain seq x y z
N MET A 1 -9.46 15.16 16.52
CA MET A 1 -9.63 15.52 15.09
C MET A 1 -10.90 14.89 14.54
N LYS A 2 -11.57 15.46 13.54
CA LYS A 2 -12.76 14.84 12.91
C LYS A 2 -12.48 14.51 11.45
N ALA A 3 -13.07 13.44 10.92
CA ALA A 3 -13.12 13.19 9.47
C ALA A 3 -14.58 13.14 9.03
N THR A 4 -14.93 13.75 7.90
CA THR A 4 -16.29 13.71 7.34
C THR A 4 -16.26 13.00 5.99
N ARG A 5 -17.14 12.02 5.79
CA ARG A 5 -17.29 11.40 4.47
C ARG A 5 -17.90 12.40 3.50
N ILE A 6 -17.23 12.63 2.38
CA ILE A 6 -17.66 13.59 1.34
C ILE A 6 -18.09 12.90 0.04
N GLY A 7 -17.87 11.59 -0.10
CA GLY A 7 -18.29 10.85 -1.30
C GLY A 7 -18.15 9.34 -1.21
N ALA A 8 -18.64 8.67 -2.26
CA ALA A 8 -18.23 7.33 -2.63
C ALA A 8 -17.33 7.46 -3.87
N LEU A 9 -16.17 6.82 -3.83
CA LEU A 9 -15.41 6.54 -5.06
C LEU A 9 -15.91 5.18 -5.53
N SER A 10 -16.16 5.01 -6.83
CA SER A 10 -16.81 3.80 -7.39
C SER A 10 -16.26 2.51 -6.77
N ASP A 11 -17.15 1.52 -6.59
CA ASP A 11 -16.73 0.15 -6.29
C ASP A 11 -15.69 -0.27 -7.34
N ASP A 12 -14.47 -0.59 -6.90
CA ASP A 12 -13.72 -1.62 -7.60
C ASP A 12 -14.60 -2.86 -7.44
N GLY A 13 -15.50 -3.09 -8.40
CA GLY A 13 -16.33 -4.27 -8.45
C GLY A 13 -15.46 -5.49 -8.16
N PRO A 14 -16.00 -6.54 -7.52
CA PRO A 14 -15.21 -7.61 -6.92
C PRO A 14 -14.06 -7.97 -7.86
N GLN A 15 -12.83 -7.65 -7.46
CA GLN A 15 -11.65 -8.20 -8.11
C GLN A 15 -11.95 -9.69 -8.19
N PRO A 16 -12.03 -10.28 -9.41
CA PRO A 16 -12.47 -11.64 -9.54
C PRO A 16 -11.59 -12.46 -8.61
N LYS A 17 -12.18 -13.20 -7.67
CA LYS A 17 -11.52 -14.42 -7.24
C LYS A 17 -11.24 -15.15 -8.55
N PRO A 18 -9.98 -15.38 -8.94
CA PRO A 18 -9.74 -16.17 -10.11
C PRO A 18 -10.41 -17.50 -9.79
N HIS A 19 -11.44 -17.85 -10.56
CA HIS A 19 -11.84 -19.23 -10.64
C HIS A 19 -10.55 -20.00 -10.93
N LEU A 20 -10.32 -21.07 -10.17
CA LEU A 20 -9.25 -22.06 -10.35
C LEU A 20 -9.42 -22.73 -11.73
N GLY A 21 -9.22 -21.96 -12.79
CA GLY A 21 -9.43 -22.30 -14.18
C GLY A 21 -8.19 -21.85 -14.95
N GLU A 22 -7.65 -22.80 -15.70
CA GLU A 22 -6.34 -22.79 -16.34
C GLU A 22 -6.14 -21.56 -17.25
N GLY A 23 -5.43 -20.55 -16.75
CA GLY A 23 -4.96 -19.38 -17.48
C GLY A 23 -4.04 -18.53 -16.58
N PRO A 24 -2.99 -17.87 -17.11
CA PRO A 24 -2.09 -17.07 -16.29
C PRO A 24 -2.85 -15.84 -15.75
N ALA A 25 -3.17 -15.86 -14.46
CA ALA A 25 -3.76 -14.72 -13.78
C ALA A 25 -2.72 -13.59 -13.73
N THR A 26 -3.04 -12.44 -14.32
CA THR A 26 -2.28 -11.20 -14.08
C THR A 26 -2.64 -10.72 -12.68
N LEU A 27 -1.64 -10.61 -11.79
CA LEU A 27 -1.88 -10.29 -10.38
C LEU A 27 -1.59 -8.82 -10.06
N GLY A 28 -0.88 -8.08 -10.93
CA GLY A 28 -0.68 -6.63 -10.78
C GLY A 28 -0.04 -5.96 -12.00
N CYS A 29 -0.32 -4.67 -12.18
CA CYS A 29 0.24 -3.84 -13.25
C CYS A 29 0.55 -2.43 -12.70
N ALA A 30 1.71 -1.88 -13.06
CA ALA A 30 1.98 -0.45 -12.89
C ALA A 30 2.77 0.14 -14.05
N HIS A 31 2.60 1.44 -14.21
CA HIS A 31 3.33 2.23 -15.18
C HIS A 31 4.67 2.66 -14.59
N VAL A 32 5.76 2.26 -15.23
CA VAL A 32 7.11 2.73 -14.92
C VAL A 32 7.64 3.33 -16.20
N THR A 33 7.53 4.65 -16.35
CA THR A 33 7.97 5.32 -17.59
C THR A 33 9.49 5.37 -17.61
N ALA A 34 10.15 5.18 -18.75
CA ALA A 34 11.55 5.57 -18.93
C ALA A 34 11.60 6.99 -19.49
N ALA A 35 12.59 7.80 -19.11
CA ALA A 35 12.86 9.08 -19.74
C ALA A 35 13.43 8.86 -21.16
N SER A 36 12.56 8.45 -22.07
CA SER A 36 12.70 8.67 -23.51
C SER A 36 11.34 9.13 -24.00
N GLU A 37 11.30 10.18 -24.82
CA GLU A 37 10.07 10.84 -25.30
C GLU A 37 9.13 9.92 -26.10
N GLN A 38 9.43 8.63 -26.25
CA GLN A 38 8.82 7.74 -27.24
C GLN A 38 8.21 6.44 -26.67
N HIS A 39 8.41 6.11 -25.38
CA HIS A 39 7.95 4.81 -24.84
C HIS A 39 7.32 4.95 -23.45
N ARG A 40 5.99 4.76 -23.38
CA ARG A 40 5.32 4.40 -22.12
C ARG A 40 5.57 2.91 -21.88
N ILE A 41 6.09 2.59 -20.71
CA ILE A 41 6.53 1.24 -20.38
C ILE A 41 5.73 0.73 -19.19
N ASP A 42 5.17 -0.46 -19.34
CA ASP A 42 4.31 -1.09 -18.35
C ASP A 42 5.07 -2.25 -17.71
N ALA A 43 5.19 -2.21 -16.39
CA ALA A 43 5.69 -3.33 -15.61
C ALA A 43 4.49 -4.19 -15.19
N VAL A 44 4.43 -5.42 -15.71
CA VAL A 44 3.38 -6.38 -15.38
C VAL A 44 3.98 -7.51 -14.57
N ALA A 45 3.38 -7.77 -13.41
CA ALA A 45 3.71 -8.92 -12.57
C ALA A 45 2.75 -10.08 -12.88
N TRP A 46 3.30 -11.26 -13.07
CA TRP A 46 2.53 -12.48 -13.33
C TRP A 46 3.21 -13.65 -12.64
N ALA A 47 2.37 -14.52 -12.10
CA ALA A 47 2.76 -15.79 -11.50
C ALA A 47 2.34 -16.91 -12.43
N ARG A 48 3.17 -17.96 -12.52
CA ARG A 48 2.78 -19.19 -13.21
C ARG A 48 2.38 -20.23 -12.17
N HIS A 49 1.18 -20.77 -12.30
CA HIS A 49 0.69 -21.81 -11.41
C HIS A 49 1.62 -23.04 -11.50
N GLY A 50 2.26 -23.40 -10.38
CA GLY A 50 3.17 -24.55 -10.26
C GLY A 50 4.66 -24.22 -10.15
N GLU A 51 5.08 -22.96 -10.31
CA GLU A 51 6.48 -22.54 -10.13
C GLU A 51 6.55 -21.47 -9.01
N GLU A 52 7.50 -21.59 -8.06
CA GLU A 52 7.78 -20.62 -6.98
C GLU A 52 8.45 -19.33 -7.50
N ILE A 53 8.06 -18.86 -8.69
CA ILE A 53 8.70 -17.74 -9.37
C ILE A 53 7.62 -16.83 -9.92
N HIS A 54 7.59 -15.60 -9.43
CA HIS A 54 6.87 -14.51 -10.07
C HIS A 54 7.78 -13.83 -11.06
N GLN A 55 7.23 -13.14 -12.05
CA GLN A 55 8.05 -12.40 -13.02
C GLN A 55 7.56 -10.96 -13.12
N LEU A 56 8.49 -10.02 -13.04
CA LEU A 56 8.29 -8.65 -13.49
C LEU A 56 8.68 -8.59 -14.96
N ILE A 57 7.71 -8.38 -15.86
CA ILE A 57 8.01 -8.08 -17.27
C ILE A 57 7.94 -6.57 -17.48
N LEU A 58 8.93 -6.05 -18.20
CA LEU A 58 8.87 -4.75 -18.86
C LEU A 58 8.20 -4.87 -20.24
N ARG A 59 7.15 -4.09 -20.53
CA ARG A 59 6.45 -4.11 -21.83
C ARG A 59 6.43 -2.75 -22.52
N ASP A 60 6.47 -2.75 -23.84
CA ASP A 60 6.15 -1.56 -24.64
C ASP A 60 4.64 -1.25 -24.66
N THR A 61 4.24 -0.14 -25.28
CA THR A 61 2.83 0.27 -25.40
C THR A 61 1.96 -0.66 -26.25
N ALA A 62 2.58 -1.51 -27.08
CA ALA A 62 1.89 -2.52 -27.86
C ALA A 62 1.75 -3.84 -27.07
N GLY A 63 2.33 -3.92 -25.88
CA GLY A 63 2.28 -5.09 -24.99
C GLY A 63 3.40 -6.11 -25.23
N HIS A 64 4.40 -5.81 -26.08
CA HIS A 64 5.53 -6.70 -26.29
C HIS A 64 6.48 -6.67 -25.09
N GLY A 65 6.89 -7.85 -24.62
CA GLY A 65 7.90 -7.97 -23.56
C GLY A 65 9.29 -7.52 -24.06
N LEU A 66 9.87 -6.55 -23.36
CA LEU A 66 11.18 -5.97 -23.64
C LEU A 66 12.27 -6.58 -22.75
N ASP A 67 11.95 -6.83 -21.48
CA ASP A 67 12.86 -7.36 -20.49
C ASP A 67 12.09 -8.08 -19.37
N ARG A 68 12.77 -8.90 -18.56
CA ARG A 68 12.14 -9.60 -17.44
C ARG A 68 13.08 -9.77 -16.26
N PHE A 69 12.49 -9.80 -15.07
CA PHE A 69 13.17 -10.16 -13.83
C PHE A 69 12.37 -11.24 -13.11
N GLU A 70 13.05 -12.32 -12.72
CA GLU A 70 12.47 -13.39 -11.92
C GLU A 70 12.51 -13.00 -10.45
N VAL A 71 11.34 -13.04 -9.81
CA VAL A 71 11.14 -12.75 -8.40
C VAL A 71 11.03 -14.08 -7.67
N PRO A 72 12.04 -14.48 -6.88
CA PRO A 72 11.96 -15.67 -6.04
C PRO A 72 10.98 -15.38 -4.90
N THR A 73 9.77 -15.92 -4.99
CA THR A 73 8.71 -15.71 -4.01
C THR A 73 7.72 -16.87 -4.07
N ARG A 74 6.82 -16.95 -3.11
CA ARG A 74 5.84 -18.03 -3.06
C ARG A 74 4.83 -17.95 -4.21
N SER A 75 4.36 -19.12 -4.66
CA SER A 75 3.40 -19.21 -5.78
C SER A 75 2.06 -18.49 -5.51
N GLU A 76 1.69 -18.41 -4.24
CA GLU A 76 0.46 -17.81 -3.71
C GLU A 76 0.62 -16.35 -3.31
N ALA A 77 1.83 -15.79 -3.42
CA ALA A 77 2.08 -14.41 -3.04
C ALA A 77 1.16 -13.46 -3.82
N TRP A 78 0.47 -12.57 -3.11
CA TRP A 78 -0.29 -11.51 -3.73
C TRP A 78 0.64 -10.34 -4.02
N VAL A 79 0.53 -9.74 -5.21
CA VAL A 79 1.31 -8.54 -5.56
C VAL A 79 0.46 -7.27 -5.43
N ARG A 80 0.95 -6.32 -4.66
CA ARG A 80 0.48 -4.94 -4.63
C ARG A 80 1.51 -4.05 -5.29
N VAL A 81 1.05 -3.06 -6.04
CA VAL A 81 1.94 -2.12 -6.75
C VAL A 81 1.67 -0.69 -6.32
N LEU A 82 2.75 0.05 -6.05
CA LEU A 82 2.72 1.45 -5.65
C LEU A 82 3.64 2.25 -6.58
N THR A 83 3.08 3.19 -7.34
CA THR A 83 3.86 4.10 -8.18
C THR A 83 4.35 5.29 -7.37
N HIS A 84 5.60 5.68 -7.56
CA HIS A 84 6.14 6.89 -6.97
C HIS A 84 5.50 8.14 -7.61
N PRO A 85 5.10 9.17 -6.82
CA PRO A 85 4.34 10.31 -7.34
C PRO A 85 5.10 11.16 -8.38
N GLY A 86 6.40 11.40 -8.18
CA GLY A 86 7.22 12.24 -9.07
C GLY A 86 8.38 11.55 -9.79
N LYS A 87 8.56 10.24 -9.67
CA LYS A 87 9.73 9.52 -10.21
C LYS A 87 9.30 8.29 -10.97
N GLN A 88 10.16 7.88 -11.88
CA GLN A 88 9.99 6.73 -12.76
C GLN A 88 10.35 5.41 -12.05
N VAL A 89 9.69 5.16 -10.93
CA VAL A 89 9.90 3.96 -10.11
C VAL A 89 8.56 3.47 -9.57
N ALA A 90 8.39 2.16 -9.52
CA ALA A 90 7.28 1.53 -8.83
C ALA A 90 7.81 0.55 -7.78
N LEU A 91 7.09 0.45 -6.67
CA LEU A 91 7.30 -0.55 -5.65
C LEU A 91 6.34 -1.72 -5.86
N PHE A 92 6.86 -2.92 -5.73
CA PHE A 92 6.14 -4.17 -5.82
C PHE A 92 6.25 -4.87 -4.47
N GLU A 93 5.13 -4.97 -3.78
CA GLU A 93 5.00 -5.70 -2.53
C GLU A 93 4.39 -7.07 -2.83
N TYR A 94 5.13 -8.13 -2.51
CA TYR A 94 4.67 -9.50 -2.59
C TYR A 94 4.33 -9.97 -1.18
N ALA A 95 3.04 -9.97 -0.83
CA ALA A 95 2.56 -10.46 0.45
C ALA A 95 2.48 -11.99 0.43
N MET A 96 3.18 -12.65 1.35
CA MET A 96 3.38 -14.11 1.42
C MET A 96 2.65 -14.71 2.62
N ASP A 97 1.42 -14.27 2.88
CA ASP A 97 0.59 -14.68 4.02
C ASP A 97 1.37 -14.69 5.35
N GLN A 98 1.62 -15.83 5.98
CA GLN A 98 2.29 -15.87 7.29
C GLN A 98 3.81 -15.62 7.23
N GLU A 99 4.41 -15.53 6.04
CA GLU A 99 5.86 -15.36 5.85
C GLU A 99 6.29 -13.91 5.66
N GLY A 100 5.36 -12.95 5.83
CA GLY A 100 5.62 -11.52 5.70
C GLY A 100 5.50 -11.01 4.26
N ALA A 101 6.25 -9.96 3.92
CA ALA A 101 6.21 -9.38 2.58
C ALA A 101 7.62 -9.10 2.02
N LEU A 102 7.79 -9.33 0.72
CA LEU A 102 8.96 -8.91 -0.05
C LEU A 102 8.66 -7.58 -0.74
N LEU A 103 9.51 -6.57 -0.54
CA LEU A 103 9.35 -5.26 -1.18
C LEU A 103 10.47 -4.99 -2.18
N LEU A 104 10.11 -4.86 -3.46
CA LEU A 104 11.02 -4.55 -4.55
C LEU A 104 10.75 -3.16 -5.09
N ALA A 105 11.80 -2.39 -5.40
CA ALA A 105 11.70 -1.24 -6.29
C ALA A 105 12.10 -1.66 -7.70
N ALA A 106 11.31 -1.27 -8.69
CA ALA A 106 11.65 -1.45 -10.09
C ALA A 106 11.59 -0.13 -10.87
N TRP A 107 12.60 0.08 -11.70
CA TRP A 107 12.73 1.21 -12.61
C TRP A 107 13.41 0.76 -13.90
N THR A 108 13.49 1.66 -14.87
CA THR A 108 14.14 1.39 -16.16
C THR A 108 15.44 2.17 -16.30
N VAL A 109 16.48 1.54 -16.83
CA VAL A 109 17.72 2.19 -17.25
C VAL A 109 18.06 1.68 -18.63
N ASP A 110 18.18 2.59 -19.61
CA ASP A 110 18.51 2.28 -21.01
C ASP A 110 17.61 1.18 -21.62
N GLY A 111 16.31 1.26 -21.36
CA GLY A 111 15.32 0.30 -21.86
C GLY A 111 15.35 -1.08 -21.18
N LYS A 112 16.14 -1.25 -20.11
CA LYS A 112 16.21 -2.48 -19.32
C LYS A 112 15.59 -2.31 -17.95
N LEU A 113 14.99 -3.39 -17.46
CA LEU A 113 14.42 -3.44 -16.12
C LEU A 113 15.55 -3.51 -15.09
N LYS A 114 15.50 -2.62 -14.11
CA LYS A 114 16.34 -2.64 -12.91
C LYS A 114 15.45 -2.88 -11.71
N VAL A 115 15.86 -3.83 -10.88
CA VAL A 115 15.14 -4.22 -9.68
C VAL A 115 16.10 -4.17 -8.49
N ARG A 116 15.65 -3.61 -7.38
CA ARG A 116 16.35 -3.61 -6.10
C ARG A 116 15.38 -4.08 -5.03
N GLU A 117 15.78 -5.11 -4.30
CA GLU A 117 15.13 -5.47 -3.05
C GLU A 117 15.37 -4.35 -2.04
N LEU A 118 14.29 -3.81 -1.49
CA LEU A 118 14.36 -2.74 -0.49
C LEU A 118 14.34 -3.31 0.92
N LEU A 119 13.49 -4.29 1.12
CA LEU A 119 13.31 -5.02 2.36
C LEU A 119 13.17 -6.49 1.98
N GLY A 120 13.93 -7.34 2.66
CA GLY A 120 13.68 -8.78 2.63
C GLY A 120 12.36 -9.12 3.29
N PRO A 121 12.04 -10.40 3.48
CA PRO A 121 10.86 -10.84 4.24
C PRO A 121 10.97 -10.34 5.69
N ASP A 122 10.53 -9.11 5.90
CA ASP A 122 10.40 -8.40 7.17
C ASP A 122 8.90 -8.35 7.50
N ASP A 123 8.59 -8.23 8.80
CA ASP A 123 7.22 -8.03 9.30
C ASP A 123 6.72 -6.60 9.01
N ALA A 124 6.80 -6.12 7.76
CA ALA A 124 6.18 -4.88 7.34
C ALA A 124 5.55 -4.88 5.95
N VAL A 125 4.52 -4.06 5.81
CA VAL A 125 3.87 -3.70 4.54
C VAL A 125 4.14 -2.23 4.22
N CYS A 126 4.27 -1.93 2.94
CA CYS A 126 4.41 -0.59 2.40
C CYS A 126 3.04 0.08 2.31
N ALA A 127 2.82 1.13 3.09
CA ALA A 127 1.56 1.87 3.04
C ALA A 127 1.48 2.81 1.85
N GLY A 128 2.57 3.52 1.56
CA GLY A 128 2.58 4.58 0.54
C GLY A 128 3.78 5.50 0.63
N PHE A 129 3.98 6.27 -0.43
CA PHE A 129 4.84 7.45 -0.42
C PHE A 129 4.11 8.64 0.21
N ASP A 130 4.86 9.63 0.71
CA ASP A 130 4.32 10.96 0.89
C ASP A 130 4.06 11.67 -0.44
N VAL A 131 3.43 12.84 -0.39
CA VAL A 131 2.99 13.58 -1.59
C VAL A 131 4.17 13.94 -2.51
N ALA A 132 5.31 14.30 -1.92
CA ALA A 132 6.52 14.63 -2.66
C ALA A 132 7.24 13.38 -3.20
N GLY A 133 6.99 12.22 -2.58
CA GLY A 133 7.70 10.97 -2.85
C GLY A 133 9.06 10.89 -2.18
N GLU A 134 9.35 11.78 -1.23
CA GLU A 134 10.64 11.84 -0.55
C GLU A 134 10.67 10.93 0.69
N ARG A 135 9.50 10.43 1.12
CA ARG A 135 9.37 9.52 2.25
C ARG A 135 8.49 8.33 1.94
N LEU A 136 8.82 7.20 2.55
CA LEU A 136 8.09 5.94 2.47
C LEU A 136 7.56 5.52 3.85
N LEU A 137 6.27 5.24 3.93
CA LEU A 137 5.64 4.72 5.14
C LEU A 137 5.58 3.20 5.10
N LEU A 138 6.14 2.56 6.12
CA LEU A 138 6.03 1.14 6.37
C LEU A 138 5.22 0.90 7.63
N LEU A 139 4.28 -0.03 7.56
CA LEU A 139 3.42 -0.45 8.67
C LEU A 139 3.77 -1.88 9.05
N PRO A 140 3.48 -2.30 10.29
CA PRO A 140 3.54 -3.69 10.67
C PRO A 140 2.82 -4.62 9.68
N TYR A 141 3.46 -5.74 9.38
CA TYR A 141 2.80 -6.82 8.68
C TYR A 141 1.70 -7.38 9.60
N PRO A 142 0.50 -7.69 9.09
CA PRO A 142 -0.58 -8.25 9.89
C PRO A 142 -0.26 -9.70 10.27
N SER A 143 0.56 -9.89 11.30
CA SER A 143 0.84 -11.20 11.88
C SER A 143 -0.16 -11.52 13.00
N ALA A 144 -0.45 -12.80 13.17
CA ALA A 144 -1.28 -13.32 14.25
C ALA A 144 -0.42 -14.22 15.16
N PRO A 145 -0.23 -13.89 16.45
CA PRO A 145 -0.73 -12.69 17.15
C PRO A 145 0.03 -11.41 16.74
N PRO A 146 -0.57 -10.22 16.90
CA PRO A 146 0.12 -8.96 16.68
C PRO A 146 1.38 -8.88 17.54
N SER A 147 2.50 -8.50 16.93
CA SER A 147 3.74 -8.32 17.69
C SER A 147 3.71 -6.97 18.43
N PRO A 148 3.89 -6.94 19.76
CA PRO A 148 4.02 -5.69 20.51
C PRO A 148 5.31 -4.93 20.17
N SER A 149 6.27 -5.58 19.50
CA SER A 149 7.46 -4.95 18.91
C SER A 149 7.26 -4.60 17.44
N ALA A 150 6.02 -4.54 16.96
CA ALA A 150 5.76 -4.05 15.62
C ALA A 150 5.69 -2.53 15.64
N HIS A 151 6.37 -1.90 14.68
CA HIS A 151 6.53 -0.46 14.63
C HIS A 151 6.14 0.07 13.27
N VAL A 152 5.52 1.25 13.27
CA VAL A 152 5.39 2.06 12.05
C VAL A 152 6.73 2.75 11.82
N ARG A 153 7.22 2.72 10.58
CA ARG A 153 8.50 3.31 10.18
C ARG A 153 8.26 4.32 9.06
N VAL A 154 8.86 5.49 9.18
CA VAL A 154 8.99 6.45 8.08
C VAL A 154 10.43 6.43 7.64
N LEU A 155 10.66 6.10 6.38
CA LEU A 155 11.98 6.06 5.77
C LEU A 155 12.14 7.19 4.76
N SER A 156 13.33 7.76 4.67
CA SER A 156 13.70 8.63 3.57
C SER A 156 13.73 7.84 2.26
N TRP A 157 13.45 8.49 1.14
CA TRP A 157 13.54 7.90 -0.19
C TRP A 157 14.52 8.71 -1.05
N PRO A 158 15.36 8.06 -1.89
CA PRO A 158 15.53 6.62 -2.09
C PRO A 158 16.55 5.96 -1.15
N GLY A 159 17.04 6.70 -0.15
CA GLY A 159 18.11 6.28 0.76
C GLY A 159 17.70 5.20 1.77
N LEU A 160 16.40 5.13 2.11
CA LEU A 160 15.82 4.22 3.11
C LEU A 160 16.35 4.44 4.53
N GLU A 161 16.82 5.66 4.83
CA GLU A 161 17.24 6.00 6.20
C GLU A 161 16.00 6.18 7.08
N MET A 162 16.03 5.64 8.30
CA MET A 162 14.90 5.75 9.21
C MET A 162 14.80 7.17 9.77
N GLU A 163 13.75 7.89 9.39
CA GLU A 163 13.46 9.24 9.86
C GLU A 163 12.59 9.23 11.13
N ALA A 164 11.65 8.28 11.20
CA ALA A 164 10.79 8.11 12.37
C ALA A 164 10.42 6.64 12.61
N ARG A 165 10.19 6.32 13.89
CA ARG A 165 9.71 5.02 14.37
C ARG A 165 8.65 5.26 15.44
N LEU A 166 7.47 4.67 15.24
CA LEU A 166 6.38 4.72 16.20
C LEU A 166 6.17 3.36 16.84
N GLU A 167 6.33 3.35 18.16
CA GLU A 167 6.02 2.22 19.02
C GLU A 167 4.50 2.06 19.17
N ALA A 168 4.01 0.83 19.41
CA ALA A 168 2.59 0.56 19.65
C ALA A 168 2.05 1.27 20.91
N SER A 169 2.94 1.57 21.88
CA SER A 169 2.59 2.28 23.12
C SER A 169 2.02 3.68 22.91
N VAL A 170 2.19 4.26 21.72
CA VAL A 170 1.67 5.60 21.40
C VAL A 170 0.14 5.65 21.38
N VAL A 171 -0.54 4.53 21.12
CA VAL A 171 -2.03 4.45 21.06
C VAL A 171 -2.67 3.80 22.29
N ASP A 172 -1.89 3.44 23.31
CA ASP A 172 -2.35 2.77 24.54
C ASP A 172 -3.33 1.60 24.28
N ASP A 173 -3.07 0.82 23.23
CA ASP A 173 -3.86 -0.35 22.86
C ASP A 173 -2.95 -1.57 22.65
N GLN A 174 -3.35 -2.71 23.23
CA GLN A 174 -2.56 -3.94 23.21
C GLN A 174 -2.47 -4.60 21.82
N ARG A 175 -3.35 -4.20 20.88
CA ARG A 175 -3.34 -4.71 19.50
C ARG A 175 -2.30 -4.00 18.62
N GLY A 176 -1.83 -2.82 19.03
CA GLY A 176 -0.87 -2.02 18.28
C GLY A 176 -1.40 -1.48 16.95
N TRP A 177 -0.50 -1.25 16.00
CA TRP A 177 -0.83 -0.65 14.71
C TRP A 177 -1.41 -1.65 13.72
N GLY A 178 -2.35 -1.18 12.90
CA GLY A 178 -2.88 -1.92 11.77
C GLY A 178 -1.99 -1.80 10.53
N SER A 179 -2.40 -2.49 9.47
CA SER A 179 -1.69 -2.54 8.18
C SER A 179 -2.14 -1.48 7.18
N ALA A 180 -2.96 -0.51 7.59
CA ALA A 180 -3.43 0.58 6.74
C ALA A 180 -3.08 1.97 7.30
N GLY A 181 -2.62 2.85 6.42
CA GLY A 181 -2.22 4.21 6.79
C GLY A 181 -1.67 5.00 5.62
N CYS A 182 -1.40 6.29 5.84
CA CYS A 182 -0.72 7.15 4.88
C CYS A 182 0.01 8.30 5.57
N ILE A 183 0.93 8.94 4.83
CA ILE A 183 1.53 10.23 5.19
C ILE A 183 0.64 11.32 4.59
N ALA A 184 0.16 12.24 5.43
CA ALA A 184 -0.60 13.40 5.01
C ALA A 184 0.30 14.49 4.40
N HIS A 185 -0.33 15.49 3.79
CA HIS A 185 0.38 16.60 3.12
C HIS A 185 1.33 17.37 4.06
N ASP A 186 0.94 17.56 5.32
CA ASP A 186 1.73 18.26 6.33
C ASP A 186 2.79 17.37 7.01
N GLY A 187 2.95 16.13 6.54
CA GLY A 187 3.87 15.15 7.12
C GLY A 187 3.34 14.45 8.36
N SER A 188 2.11 14.73 8.81
CA SER A 188 1.44 13.90 9.81
C SER A 188 1.11 12.52 9.25
N LEU A 189 0.81 11.57 10.14
CA LEU A 189 0.41 10.21 9.77
C LEU A 189 -1.05 9.97 10.10
N LEU A 190 -1.74 9.27 9.20
CA LEU A 190 -3.04 8.67 9.47
C LEU A 190 -2.88 7.17 9.50
N LEU A 191 -3.15 6.55 10.64
CA LEU A 191 -2.85 5.14 10.92
C LEU A 191 -4.07 4.46 11.51
N THR A 192 -4.29 3.19 11.16
CA THR A 192 -5.34 2.39 11.76
C THR A 192 -4.85 1.65 13.01
N VAL A 193 -5.77 1.44 13.94
CA VAL A 193 -5.60 0.54 15.09
C VAL A 193 -6.73 -0.51 15.01
N PRO A 194 -6.42 -1.80 14.85
CA PRO A 194 -7.41 -2.84 14.60
C PRO A 194 -8.50 -2.87 15.67
N GLY A 195 -9.77 -2.76 15.27
CA GLY A 195 -10.90 -2.77 16.20
C GLY A 195 -10.99 -1.54 17.12
N VAL A 196 -10.25 -0.47 16.84
CA VAL A 196 -10.41 0.85 17.49
C VAL A 196 -10.81 1.91 16.46
N GLY A 197 -10.05 2.03 15.37
CA GLY A 197 -10.34 3.00 14.32
C GLY A 197 -9.10 3.73 13.81
N LEU A 198 -9.30 4.98 13.38
CA LEU A 198 -8.28 5.82 12.76
C LEU A 198 -7.65 6.78 13.79
N PHE A 199 -6.33 6.92 13.71
CA PHE A 199 -5.54 7.84 14.53
C PHE A 199 -4.76 8.81 13.66
N HIS A 200 -4.68 10.05 14.10
CA HIS A 200 -3.83 11.08 13.54
C HIS A 200 -2.62 11.28 14.46
N ILE A 201 -1.43 11.17 13.88
CA ILE A 201 -0.16 11.38 14.56
C ILE A 201 0.46 12.63 13.96
N GLY A 202 0.72 13.66 14.77
CA GLY A 202 1.36 14.89 14.27
C GLY A 202 2.73 14.63 13.64
N ALA A 203 3.23 15.56 12.82
CA ALA A 203 4.50 15.42 12.09
C ALA A 203 5.73 15.23 12.99
N GLU A 204 5.64 15.64 14.26
CA GLU A 204 6.68 15.40 15.28
C GLU A 204 6.61 13.98 15.89
N HIS A 205 5.63 13.18 15.48
CA HIS A 205 5.47 11.76 15.85
C HIS A 205 5.31 11.47 17.36
N GLY A 206 5.14 12.48 18.21
CA GLY A 206 5.13 12.32 19.67
C GLY A 206 3.77 12.01 20.32
N HIS A 207 2.66 12.29 19.64
CA HIS A 207 1.31 12.13 20.21
C HIS A 207 0.30 11.61 19.18
N ALA A 208 -0.44 10.57 19.56
CA ALA A 208 -1.60 10.09 18.83
C ALA A 208 -2.89 10.78 19.29
N GLN A 209 -3.73 11.14 18.34
CA GLN A 209 -5.09 11.60 18.60
C GLN A 209 -6.07 10.75 17.80
N PRO A 210 -7.12 10.20 18.43
CA PRO A 210 -8.15 9.48 17.69
C PRO A 210 -8.86 10.45 16.72
N VAL A 211 -9.16 9.94 15.53
CA VAL A 211 -9.94 10.65 14.52
C VAL A 211 -11.38 10.20 14.64
N VAL A 212 -12.27 11.15 14.94
CA VAL A 212 -13.70 10.89 15.00
C VAL A 212 -14.25 10.88 13.59
N LEU A 213 -14.51 9.68 13.06
CA LEU A 213 -15.12 9.50 11.75
C LEU A 213 -16.62 9.83 11.82
N THR A 214 -17.04 10.79 11.01
CA THR A 214 -18.42 11.30 10.95
C THR A 214 -19.00 10.99 9.58
N VAL A 215 -20.14 10.32 9.58
CA VAL A 215 -20.90 10.01 8.37
C VAL A 215 -22.05 11.03 8.27
N PRO A 216 -22.29 11.66 7.11
CA PRO A 216 -23.42 12.56 6.93
C PRO A 216 -24.76 11.90 7.28
N ASP A 217 -25.71 12.69 7.75
CA ASP A 217 -27.04 12.23 8.14
C ASP A 217 -27.67 11.36 7.04
N GLY A 218 -28.12 10.15 7.42
CA GLY A 218 -28.75 9.19 6.52
C GLY A 218 -27.81 8.18 5.85
N ALA A 219 -26.49 8.32 5.96
CA ALA A 219 -25.55 7.29 5.52
C ALA A 219 -25.23 6.27 6.63
N SER A 220 -25.12 4.99 6.25
CA SER A 220 -24.99 3.89 7.22
C SER A 220 -23.68 3.97 8.02
N PRO A 221 -23.72 3.95 9.36
CA PRO A 221 -22.54 3.85 10.22
C PRO A 221 -21.75 2.54 10.03
N ALA A 222 -22.36 1.52 9.43
CA ALA A 222 -21.73 0.21 9.21
C ALA A 222 -20.49 0.28 8.29
N LEU A 223 -20.29 1.40 7.58
CA LEU A 223 -19.12 1.66 6.73
C LEU A 223 -17.86 2.05 7.52
N LEU A 224 -17.98 2.28 8.83
CA LEU A 224 -16.87 2.55 9.75
C LEU A 224 -16.27 1.25 10.33
N GLY A 225 -16.44 0.13 9.63
CA GLY A 225 -15.96 -1.17 10.09
C GLY A 225 -14.45 -1.14 10.39
N PRO A 226 -13.98 -2.00 11.32
CA PRO A 226 -12.57 -2.05 11.73
C PRO A 226 -11.62 -2.51 10.61
N ASP A 227 -12.16 -2.99 9.49
CA ASP A 227 -11.42 -3.61 8.40
C ASP A 227 -11.10 -2.59 7.30
N ILE A 228 -10.30 -1.59 7.64
CA ILE A 228 -9.71 -0.67 6.66
C ILE A 228 -8.51 -1.36 6.03
N ASP A 229 -8.58 -1.60 4.71
CA ASP A 229 -7.53 -2.25 3.92
C ASP A 229 -6.49 -1.23 3.41
N GLU A 230 -6.89 0.01 3.14
CA GLU A 230 -6.02 1.04 2.57
C GLU A 230 -6.50 2.44 2.91
N ILE A 231 -5.54 3.36 3.13
CA ILE A 231 -5.79 4.80 3.21
C ILE A 231 -4.84 5.46 2.21
N ARG A 232 -5.38 6.30 1.33
CA ARG A 232 -4.59 7.01 0.32
C ARG A 232 -4.91 8.50 0.37
N HIS A 233 -3.87 9.31 0.43
CA HIS A 233 -3.98 10.76 0.30
C HIS A 233 -4.44 11.16 -1.11
N LEU A 234 -5.42 12.08 -1.20
CA LEU A 234 -5.97 12.61 -2.47
C LEU A 234 -5.71 14.12 -2.65
N GLY A 235 -5.33 14.82 -1.58
CA GLY A 235 -5.13 16.27 -1.54
C GLY A 235 -5.07 16.74 -0.09
N GLU A 236 -4.79 18.03 0.12
CA GLU A 236 -4.39 18.61 1.42
C GLU A 236 -5.10 18.04 2.65
N ARG A 237 -6.42 17.81 2.56
CA ARG A 237 -7.23 17.26 3.65
C ARG A 237 -8.12 16.11 3.21
N ARG A 238 -7.94 15.59 2.00
CA ARG A 238 -8.82 14.58 1.37
C ARG A 238 -8.12 13.23 1.28
N TYR A 239 -8.85 12.17 1.61
CA TYR A 239 -8.33 10.81 1.67
C TYR A 239 -9.34 9.82 1.11
N ALA A 240 -8.86 8.87 0.32
CA ALA A 240 -9.60 7.66 0.00
C ALA A 240 -9.37 6.64 1.11
N VAL A 241 -10.43 6.09 1.66
CA VAL A 241 -10.39 4.98 2.61
C VAL A 241 -11.07 3.80 1.94
N ARG A 242 -10.32 2.72 1.76
CA ARG A 242 -10.86 1.45 1.28
C ARG A 242 -11.06 0.52 2.47
N SER A 243 -12.29 0.06 2.64
CA SER A 243 -12.69 -0.80 3.74
C SER A 243 -13.44 -2.03 3.23
N ARG A 244 -13.42 -3.12 4.00
CA ARG A 244 -14.27 -4.28 3.76
C ARG A 244 -15.55 -4.20 4.58
N HIS A 245 -16.68 -4.44 3.92
CA HIS A 245 -17.99 -4.53 4.55
C HIS A 245 -18.75 -5.73 3.98
N GLN A 246 -19.07 -6.71 4.84
CA GLN A 246 -19.77 -7.94 4.46
C GLN A 246 -19.14 -8.67 3.26
N GLY A 247 -17.80 -8.64 3.17
CA GLY A 247 -17.03 -9.26 2.08
C GLY A 247 -16.90 -8.42 0.81
N ALA A 248 -17.63 -7.30 0.68
CA ALA A 248 -17.44 -6.32 -0.39
C ALA A 248 -16.38 -5.29 0.00
N ARG A 249 -15.59 -4.83 -0.98
CA ARG A 249 -14.69 -3.67 -0.81
C ARG A 249 -15.42 -2.42 -1.23
N LEU A 250 -15.36 -1.39 -0.39
CA LEU A 250 -15.89 -0.07 -0.68
C LEU A 250 -14.77 0.96 -0.55
N THR A 251 -14.66 1.85 -1.54
CA THR A 251 -13.78 3.02 -1.46
C THR A 251 -14.62 4.26 -1.16
N THR A 252 -14.32 4.92 -0.06
CA THR A 252 -15.01 6.15 0.36
C THR A 252 -14.04 7.31 0.41
N GLU A 253 -14.55 8.51 0.16
CA GLU A 253 -13.75 9.72 0.26
C GLU A 253 -14.07 10.48 1.55
N TRP A 254 -13.02 10.91 2.24
CA TRP A 254 -13.06 11.55 3.54
C TRP A 254 -12.29 12.86 3.53
N GLU A 255 -12.79 13.85 4.25
CA GLU A 255 -12.13 15.11 4.52
C GLU A 255 -11.81 15.23 6.02
N LEU A 256 -10.56 15.53 6.37
CA LEU A 256 -10.17 15.82 7.75
C LEU A 256 -10.50 17.26 8.12
N ASN A 257 -11.05 17.47 9.32
CA ASN A 257 -11.48 18.74 9.92
C ASN A 257 -10.74 19.01 11.24
#